data_AF-A0A382UXF8-F1
#
_entry.id   AF-A0A382UXF8-F1
#
_cell.length_a   1.000
_cell.length_b   1.000
_cell.length_c   1.000
_cell.angle_alpha   90.00
_cell.angle_beta   90.00
_cell.angle_gamma   90.00
#
_symmetry.space_group_name_H-M   'P 1'
#
loop_
_entity.id
_entity.type
_entity.pdbx_description
1 polymer ?
#
loop_
_entity_poly.entity_id
_entity_poly.type
_entity_poly.pdbx_seq_one_letter_code
_entity_poly.pdbx_strand_id
1 'polypeptide(L)'
;MESILKLLNREKPPRQFPLSDFDRISHELKPCDVILVEGRSRVSDIIRWLTNSPWTHAALYIGRIYDIEDEALREHVSTIYDGEPGDRLVLESLLGYGTIVRDLGAYEKEHLRLCRPS
;
A
#
# COMPACT_ATOMS: atom_id res chain seq x y z
N MET A 1 -9.52 -3.61 -23.58
CA MET A 1 -8.50 -3.84 -22.54
C MET A 1 -8.89 -3.17 -21.22
N GLU A 2 -9.29 -1.89 -21.23
CA GLU A 2 -9.74 -1.16 -20.02
C GLU A 2 -10.87 -1.82 -19.23
N SER A 3 -11.83 -2.44 -19.92
CA SER A 3 -12.95 -3.15 -19.27
C SER A 3 -12.48 -4.28 -18.35
N ILE A 4 -11.40 -4.99 -18.72
CA ILE A 4 -10.83 -6.09 -17.90
C ILE A 4 -10.10 -5.51 -16.69
N LEU A 5 -9.30 -4.45 -16.85
CA LEU A 5 -8.61 -3.80 -15.74
C LEU A 5 -9.60 -3.28 -14.70
N LYS A 6 -10.65 -2.59 -15.15
CA LYS A 6 -11.72 -2.11 -14.27
C LYS A 6 -12.43 -3.24 -13.54
N LEU A 7 -12.62 -4.39 -14.21
CA LEU A 7 -13.20 -5.57 -13.60
C LEU A 7 -12.29 -6.14 -12.51
N LEU A 8 -11.00 -6.33 -12.81
CA LEU A 8 -10.02 -6.93 -11.89
C LEU A 8 -9.77 -6.05 -10.66
N ASN A 9 -9.72 -4.74 -10.84
CA ASN A 9 -9.53 -3.75 -9.76
C ASN A 9 -10.81 -3.44 -8.98
N ARG A 10 -11.96 -4.02 -9.33
CA ARG A 10 -13.20 -3.79 -8.58
C ARG A 10 -13.08 -4.37 -7.18
N GLU A 11 -13.23 -3.52 -6.18
CA GLU A 11 -13.22 -3.89 -4.76
C GLU A 11 -14.60 -4.28 -4.23
N LYS A 12 -14.61 -5.26 -3.33
CA LYS A 12 -15.75 -5.58 -2.45
C LYS A 12 -15.86 -4.54 -1.34
N PRO A 13 -17.02 -4.31 -0.70
CA PRO A 13 -17.09 -3.40 0.46
C PRO A 13 -16.11 -3.78 1.58
N PRO A 14 -15.64 -2.82 2.38
CA PRO A 14 -14.74 -3.08 3.51
C PRO A 14 -15.43 -3.92 4.57
N ARG A 15 -14.63 -4.55 5.44
CA ARG A 15 -15.15 -5.29 6.60
C ARG A 15 -15.84 -4.33 7.57
N GLN A 16 -16.93 -4.79 8.19
CA GLN A 16 -17.63 -4.01 9.21
C GLN A 16 -16.78 -3.84 10.48
N PHE A 17 -15.99 -4.86 10.82
CA PHE A 17 -15.09 -4.85 11.96
C PHE A 17 -13.65 -4.96 11.44
N PRO A 18 -12.77 -3.98 11.73
CA PRO A 18 -11.38 -4.03 11.29
C PRO A 18 -10.64 -5.17 12.01
N LEU A 19 -9.73 -5.82 11.30
CA LEU A 19 -8.89 -6.90 11.85
C LEU A 19 -7.51 -6.40 12.31
N SER A 20 -7.16 -5.17 11.96
CA SER A 20 -5.95 -4.48 12.41
C SER A 20 -6.27 -3.05 12.80
N ASP A 21 -5.47 -2.49 13.70
CA ASP A 21 -5.53 -1.09 14.10
C ASP A 21 -4.60 -0.27 13.19
N PHE A 22 -5.19 0.46 12.24
CA PHE A 22 -4.46 1.25 11.27
C PHE A 22 -3.63 2.36 11.94
N ASP A 23 -4.20 3.04 12.93
CA ASP A 23 -3.53 4.14 13.62
C ASP A 23 -2.31 3.63 14.37
N ARG A 24 -2.45 2.50 15.07
CA ARG A 24 -1.33 1.87 15.78
C ARG A 24 -0.25 1.38 14.83
N ILE A 25 -0.62 0.71 13.73
CA ILE A 25 0.35 0.27 12.72
C ILE A 25 1.08 1.48 12.14
N SER A 26 0.36 2.53 11.78
CA SER A 26 0.92 3.73 11.18
C SER A 26 1.86 4.50 12.12
N HIS A 27 1.68 4.39 13.43
CA HIS A 27 2.61 4.93 14.43
C HIS A 27 3.88 4.09 14.60
N GLU A 28 3.80 2.77 14.41
CA GLU A 28 4.91 1.83 14.60
C GLU A 28 5.80 1.63 13.35
N LEU A 29 5.33 2.12 12.20
CA LEU A 29 6.03 2.03 10.93
C LEU A 29 7.38 2.75 10.96
N LYS A 30 8.37 2.11 10.34
CA LYS A 30 9.70 2.63 10.09
C LYS A 30 10.05 2.47 8.62
N PRO A 31 10.81 3.40 8.02
CA PRO A 31 11.29 3.24 6.64
C PRO A 31 11.88 1.83 6.43
N CYS A 32 11.61 1.26 5.26
CA CYS A 32 11.95 -0.11 4.87
C CYS A 32 11.08 -1.22 5.48
N ASP A 33 10.04 -0.90 6.25
CA ASP A 33 9.01 -1.88 6.60
C ASP A 33 8.23 -2.30 5.36
N VAL A 34 7.90 -3.60 5.29
CA VAL A 34 6.98 -4.14 4.29
C VAL A 34 5.60 -4.27 4.92
N ILE A 35 4.60 -3.66 4.28
CA ILE A 35 3.20 -3.74 4.68
C ILE A 35 2.53 -4.79 3.79
N LEU A 36 2.00 -5.84 4.41
CA LEU A 36 1.17 -6.83 3.74
C LEU A 36 -0.29 -6.43 3.86
N VAL A 37 -1.03 -6.51 2.76
CA VAL A 37 -2.44 -6.08 2.67
C VAL A 37 -3.32 -7.25 2.26
N GLU A 38 -4.38 -7.49 3.02
CA GLU A 38 -5.49 -8.36 2.60
C GLU A 38 -6.43 -7.60 1.66
N GLY A 39 -6.08 -7.55 0.37
CA GLY A 39 -6.83 -6.77 -0.62
C GLY A 39 -8.24 -7.30 -0.91
N ARG A 40 -9.13 -6.37 -1.29
CA ARG A 40 -10.56 -6.64 -1.55
C ARG A 40 -10.93 -6.72 -3.03
N SER A 41 -9.97 -6.58 -3.92
CA SER A 41 -10.21 -6.59 -5.37
C SER A 41 -10.47 -8.00 -5.91
N ARG A 42 -10.99 -8.10 -7.14
CA ARG A 42 -11.12 -9.41 -7.80
C ARG A 42 -9.77 -10.04 -8.10
N VAL A 43 -8.74 -9.25 -8.44
CA VAL A 43 -7.38 -9.79 -8.59
C VAL A 43 -6.83 -10.28 -7.25
N SER A 44 -7.14 -9.61 -6.14
CA SER A 44 -6.80 -10.06 -4.79
C SER A 44 -7.40 -11.43 -4.47
N ASP A 45 -8.66 -11.68 -4.86
CA ASP A 45 -9.27 -13.01 -4.67
C ASP A 45 -8.52 -14.12 -5.43
N ILE A 46 -8.07 -13.84 -6.65
CA ILE A 46 -7.30 -14.79 -7.46
C ILE A 46 -5.94 -15.07 -6.81
N ILE A 47 -5.22 -14.02 -6.40
CA ILE A 47 -3.93 -14.15 -5.69
C ILE A 47 -4.12 -14.96 -4.41
N ARG A 48 -5.16 -14.66 -3.61
CA ARG A 48 -5.49 -15.38 -2.38
C ARG A 48 -5.70 -16.87 -2.65
N TRP A 49 -6.47 -17.20 -3.68
CA TRP A 49 -6.75 -18.59 -4.04
C TRP A 49 -5.50 -19.34 -4.51
N LEU A 50 -4.69 -18.72 -5.38
CA LEU A 50 -3.48 -19.35 -5.92
C LEU A 50 -2.39 -19.57 -4.86
N THR A 51 -2.20 -18.59 -3.98
CA THR A 51 -1.12 -18.59 -2.97
C THR A 51 -1.53 -19.24 -1.65
N ASN A 52 -2.82 -19.53 -1.48
CA ASN A 52 -3.41 -19.96 -0.20
C ASN A 52 -3.02 -19.04 0.97
N SER A 53 -2.92 -17.73 0.71
CA SER A 53 -2.49 -16.70 1.66
C SER A 53 -3.49 -15.54 1.66
N PRO A 54 -3.86 -14.98 2.82
CA PRO A 54 -4.71 -13.78 2.87
C PRO A 54 -3.98 -12.53 2.37
N TRP A 55 -2.64 -12.53 2.35
CA TRP A 55 -1.82 -11.39 1.94
C TRP A 55 -1.72 -11.37 0.41
N THR A 56 -2.49 -10.49 -0.21
CA THR A 56 -2.62 -10.44 -1.67
C THR A 56 -1.84 -9.31 -2.32
N HIS A 57 -1.32 -8.40 -1.50
CA HIS A 57 -0.54 -7.25 -1.94
C HIS A 57 0.52 -6.91 -0.90
N ALA A 58 1.58 -6.27 -1.35
CA ALA A 58 2.68 -5.81 -0.50
C ALA A 58 3.12 -4.42 -0.94
N ALA A 59 3.42 -3.57 0.02
CA ALA A 59 3.92 -2.22 -0.21
C ALA A 59 5.14 -1.95 0.70
N LEU A 60 6.11 -1.20 0.21
CA LEU A 60 7.28 -0.79 0.97
C LEU A 60 7.03 0.59 1.56
N TYR A 61 7.10 0.73 2.88
CA TYR A 61 7.01 2.04 3.51
C TYR A 61 8.33 2.81 3.36
N ILE A 62 8.25 4.04 2.84
CA ILE A 62 9.42 4.87 2.53
C ILE A 62 9.51 6.13 3.40
N GLY A 63 8.63 6.29 4.39
CA GLY A 63 8.59 7.48 5.26
C GLY A 63 7.71 8.58 4.67
N ARG A 64 7.83 9.79 5.22
CA ARG A 64 7.29 11.02 4.63
C ARG A 64 8.33 11.67 3.72
N ILE A 65 7.93 12.59 2.85
CA ILE A 65 8.89 13.32 2.01
C ILE A 65 9.97 14.00 2.86
N TYR A 66 9.58 14.60 3.99
CA TYR A 66 10.52 15.27 4.90
C TYR A 66 11.49 14.32 5.61
N ASP A 67 11.16 13.03 5.70
CA ASP A 67 12.01 12.02 6.35
C ASP A 67 13.09 11.46 5.41
N ILE A 68 13.01 11.76 4.10
CA ILE A 68 13.99 11.31 3.10
C ILE A 68 15.22 12.20 3.20
N GLU A 69 16.35 11.67 3.69
CA GLU A 69 17.59 12.42 3.86
C GLU A 69 18.29 12.76 2.53
N ASP A 70 18.28 11.83 1.57
CA ASP A 70 18.91 12.02 0.26
C ASP A 70 18.13 13.04 -0.59
N GLU A 71 18.79 14.15 -0.95
CA GLU A 71 18.15 15.27 -1.64
C GLU A 71 17.62 14.87 -3.02
N ALA A 72 18.39 14.09 -3.78
CA ALA A 72 18.01 13.67 -5.13
C ALA A 72 16.80 12.74 -5.10
N LEU A 73 16.75 11.83 -4.13
CA LEU A 73 15.61 10.95 -3.90
C LEU A 73 14.39 11.75 -3.42
N ARG A 74 14.57 12.72 -2.53
CA ARG A 74 13.48 13.58 -2.05
C ARG A 74 12.86 14.36 -3.20
N GLU A 75 13.69 14.98 -4.05
CA GLU A 75 13.23 15.69 -5.24
C GLU A 75 12.52 14.73 -6.19
N HIS A 76 13.09 13.56 -6.45
CA HIS A 76 12.47 12.56 -7.31
C HIS A 76 11.08 12.13 -6.81
N VAL A 77 10.96 11.78 -5.53
CA VAL A 77 9.67 11.41 -4.91
C VAL A 77 8.69 12.57 -4.97
N SER A 78 9.15 13.80 -4.71
CA SER A 78 8.32 15.00 -4.80
C SER A 78 7.81 15.29 -6.22
N THR A 79 8.52 14.86 -7.27
CA THR A 79 8.06 15.03 -8.65
C THR A 79 7.03 14.00 -9.11
N ILE A 80 7.01 12.80 -8.50
CA ILE A 80 6.11 11.71 -8.88
C ILE A 80 4.88 11.58 -7.96
N TYR A 81 4.91 12.23 -6.79
CA TYR A 81 3.83 12.23 -5.82
C TYR A 81 3.16 13.60 -5.76
N ASP A 82 1.83 13.63 -5.90
CA ASP A 82 1.01 14.83 -6.02
C ASP A 82 0.23 15.19 -4.73
N GLY A 83 0.44 14.44 -3.65
CA GLY A 83 -0.19 14.68 -2.34
C GLY A 83 0.63 15.57 -1.40
N GLU A 84 0.31 15.53 -0.11
CA GLU A 84 0.95 16.40 0.88
C GLU A 84 2.31 15.82 1.32
N PRO A 85 3.37 16.63 1.48
CA PRO A 85 4.68 16.08 1.83
C PRO A 85 4.74 15.44 3.24
N GLY A 86 3.75 15.70 4.09
CA GLY A 86 3.57 15.07 5.40
C GLY A 86 2.88 13.70 5.38
N ASP A 87 2.36 13.28 4.21
CA ASP A 87 1.69 11.99 4.05
C ASP A 87 2.67 10.83 4.22
N ARG A 88 2.15 9.71 4.71
CA ARG A 88 2.95 8.50 4.98
C ARG A 88 3.06 7.73 3.68
N LEU A 89 4.23 7.73 3.05
CA LEU A 89 4.35 7.21 1.69
C LEU A 89 4.69 5.72 1.66
N VAL A 90 4.07 5.04 0.71
CA VAL A 90 4.40 3.67 0.33
C VAL A 90 4.76 3.60 -1.17
N LEU A 91 5.74 2.76 -1.48
CA LEU A 91 6.13 2.36 -2.83
C LEU A 91 5.56 0.97 -3.12
N GLU A 92 4.84 0.83 -4.23
CA GLU A 92 4.14 -0.41 -4.55
C GLU A 92 3.86 -0.56 -6.05
N SER A 93 3.51 -1.78 -6.47
CA SER A 93 3.12 -2.07 -7.85
C SER A 93 1.63 -2.39 -7.95
N LEU A 94 0.88 -1.57 -8.69
CA LEU A 94 -0.56 -1.74 -8.89
C LEU A 94 -0.91 -2.11 -10.33
N LEU A 95 -1.88 -3.03 -10.46
CA LEU A 95 -2.38 -3.48 -11.75
C LEU A 95 -3.02 -2.33 -12.54
N GLY A 96 -2.42 -1.98 -13.67
CA GLY A 96 -2.86 -0.88 -14.54
C GLY A 96 -2.17 0.46 -14.26
N TYR A 97 -1.38 0.57 -13.19
CA TYR A 97 -0.66 1.80 -12.81
C TYR A 97 0.86 1.61 -12.83
N GLY A 98 1.35 0.37 -12.74
CA GLY A 98 2.78 0.10 -12.64
C GLY A 98 3.29 0.34 -11.22
N THR A 99 4.55 0.76 -11.07
CA THR A 99 5.13 1.10 -9.78
C THR A 99 4.87 2.56 -9.46
N ILE A 100 4.24 2.82 -8.32
CA ILE A 100 3.80 4.15 -7.90
C ILE A 100 4.17 4.43 -6.44
N VAL A 101 4.17 5.72 -6.10
CA VAL A 101 4.18 6.21 -4.72
C VAL A 101 2.78 6.69 -4.37
N ARG A 102 2.27 6.31 -3.21
CA ARG A 102 0.96 6.76 -2.72
C ARG A 102 0.97 6.95 -1.20
N ASP A 103 -0.03 7.67 -0.70
CA ASP A 103 -0.29 7.73 0.74
C ASP A 103 -0.78 6.37 1.27
N LEU A 104 -0.24 5.98 2.43
CA LEU A 104 -0.63 4.82 3.23
C LEU A 104 -2.11 4.86 3.62
N GLY A 105 -2.71 6.06 3.75
CA GLY A 105 -4.14 6.25 4.02
C GLY A 105 -5.06 5.54 3.04
N ALA A 106 -4.57 5.22 1.84
CA ALA A 106 -5.19 4.29 0.90
C ALA A 106 -5.67 2.96 1.51
N TYR A 107 -5.01 2.51 2.56
CA TYR A 107 -5.21 1.22 3.22
C TYR A 107 -5.86 1.30 4.58
N GLU A 108 -6.40 2.47 4.97
CA GLU A 108 -7.06 2.69 6.27
C GLU A 108 -8.13 1.64 6.60
N LYS A 109 -8.84 1.15 5.58
CA LYS A 109 -9.95 0.20 5.71
C LYS A 109 -9.56 -1.25 5.47
N GLU A 110 -8.28 -1.53 5.24
CA GLU A 110 -7.78 -2.87 4.97
C GLU A 110 -7.23 -3.54 6.23
N HIS A 111 -7.14 -4.87 6.17
CA HIS A 111 -6.40 -5.63 7.16
C HIS A 111 -4.91 -5.65 6.78
N LEU A 112 -4.09 -5.16 7.69
CA LEU A 112 -2.67 -4.92 7.49
C LEU A 112 -1.81 -5.77 8.42
N ARG A 113 -0.65 -6.17 7.92
CA ARG A 113 0.44 -6.75 8.72
C ARG A 113 1.75 -6.08 8.39
N LEU A 114 2.43 -5.60 9.44
CA LEU A 114 3.78 -5.07 9.36
C LEU A 114 4.81 -6.21 9.37
N CYS A 115 5.74 -6.17 8.44
CA CYS A 115 6.89 -7.05 8.33
C CYS A 115 8.16 -6.22 8.36
N ARG A 116 9.09 -6.58 9.25
CA ARG A 116 10.40 -5.94 9.38
C ARG A 116 11.50 -7.01 9.33
N PRO A 117 12.54 -6.86 8.51
CA PRO A 117 13.69 -7.76 8.56
C PRO A 117 14.38 -7.67 9.92
N SER A 118 14.82 -8.82 10.44
CA SER A 118 15.55 -8.95 11.70
C SER A 118 17.03 -8.65 11.56
#